data_AF-A0A1B6HKD7-F1
#
_entry.id   AF-A0A1B6HKD7-F1
#
_cell.length_a   1.000
_cell.length_b   1.000
_cell.length_c   1.000
_cell.angle_alpha   90.00
_cell.angle_beta   90.00
_cell.angle_gamma   90.00
#
_symmetry.space_group_name_H-M   'P 1'
#
loop_
_entity.id
_entity.type
_entity.pdbx_description
1 polymer ?
#
loop_
_entity_poly.entity_id
_entity_poly.type
_entity_poly.pdbx_seq_one_letter_code
_entity_poly.pdbx_strand_id
1 'polypeptide(L)'
;MIAEILKDYLMKLLILTGVGVLIGFPVMYSLHRDDVLSSYTVDLSCIGYVSSDLSAEIASYRETVSNIFALTLMGSFKNTTYQELATFVDKFGNRPAGSENLENSIDYVLKLASNYGLDNVHGENVSVPHWVRGNESCVLVSPRVQNLAITGLGYSVGTNGTHLEADVLVVQSFTELQNRADEAKGKIVVIAEDWLGSYGKTVVYRSRAAVEVARVGGLAALIRSVTPFSIYSPHTGMMSYSGNVTKIPAAALTVEDAQMLLRMSKRGDPLRISLYMEAQTLANTTSRNTVAELQGTTHPEKVVVVSGHLDSWDVG
;
A
#
# COMPACT_ATOMS: atom_id res chain seq x y z
N MET A 1 -5.81 -29.16 -16.77
CA MET A 1 -5.44 -28.61 -18.09
C MET A 1 -4.33 -27.55 -18.04
N ILE A 2 -4.51 -26.29 -17.61
CA ILE A 2 -3.34 -25.36 -17.51
C ILE A 2 -2.29 -25.87 -16.53
N ALA A 3 -2.72 -26.32 -15.35
CA ALA A 3 -1.86 -26.99 -14.38
C ALA A 3 -1.16 -28.24 -14.95
N GLU A 4 -1.77 -28.96 -15.88
CA GLU A 4 -1.18 -30.15 -16.53
C GLU A 4 -0.19 -29.76 -17.62
N ILE A 5 -0.52 -28.75 -18.44
CA ILE A 5 0.39 -28.16 -19.45
C ILE A 5 1.65 -27.61 -18.77
N LEU A 6 1.50 -27.05 -17.57
CA LEU A 6 2.60 -26.53 -16.76
C LEU A 6 3.40 -27.67 -16.09
N LYS A 7 2.75 -28.75 -15.65
CA LYS A 7 3.40 -29.90 -14.98
C LYS A 7 4.48 -30.58 -15.84
N ASP A 8 4.26 -30.71 -17.15
CA ASP A 8 5.16 -31.43 -18.06
C ASP A 8 6.47 -30.66 -18.36
N TYR A 9 6.54 -29.37 -18.01
CA TYR A 9 7.64 -28.50 -18.44
C TYR A 9 8.28 -27.67 -17.31
N LEU A 10 7.90 -27.87 -16.05
CA LEU A 10 8.27 -26.93 -14.98
C LEU A 10 9.04 -27.49 -13.78
N MET A 11 9.78 -26.54 -13.21
CA MET A 11 10.20 -26.38 -11.82
C MET A 11 8.95 -26.25 -10.90
N LYS A 12 9.05 -26.53 -9.61
CA LYS A 12 7.97 -26.30 -8.63
C LYS A 12 7.55 -24.81 -8.63
N LEU A 13 6.27 -24.52 -8.91
CA LEU A 13 5.73 -23.16 -8.77
C LEU A 13 5.20 -22.97 -7.36
N LEU A 14 5.77 -22.02 -6.62
CA LEU A 14 5.31 -21.62 -5.29
C LEU A 14 4.45 -20.37 -5.42
N ILE A 15 3.16 -20.51 -5.13
CA ILE A 15 2.26 -19.37 -4.96
C ILE A 15 2.32 -18.98 -3.49
N LEU A 16 2.92 -17.82 -3.22
CA LEU A 16 3.03 -17.27 -1.89
C LEU A 16 2.22 -15.98 -1.85
N THR A 17 1.18 -15.91 -1.01
CA THR A 17 0.64 -14.60 -0.64
C THR A 17 1.03 -14.26 0.78
N GLY A 18 1.65 -13.08 0.94
CA GLY A 18 2.09 -12.59 2.24
C GLY A 18 1.07 -11.65 2.86
N VAL A 19 1.19 -11.45 4.17
CA VAL A 19 0.68 -10.22 4.79
C VAL A 19 1.70 -9.12 4.52
N GLY A 20 1.32 -8.16 3.69
CA GLY A 20 2.10 -6.99 3.31
C GLY A 20 2.26 -5.99 4.46
N VAL A 21 2.90 -6.39 5.56
CA VAL A 21 3.57 -5.41 6.40
C VAL A 21 4.70 -4.89 5.53
N LEU A 22 4.53 -3.72 4.92
CA LEU A 22 5.53 -3.04 4.08
C LEU A 22 6.78 -2.68 4.90
N ILE A 23 7.51 -3.69 5.36
CA ILE A 23 8.90 -3.55 5.78
C ILE A 23 9.63 -3.18 4.50
N GLY A 24 10.11 -1.93 4.42
CA GLY A 24 10.55 -1.27 3.19
C GLY A 24 11.61 -2.02 2.38
N PHE A 25 11.17 -2.99 1.58
CA PHE A 25 11.88 -3.54 0.45
C PHE A 25 11.17 -3.08 -0.82
N PRO A 26 11.81 -2.28 -1.69
CA PRO A 26 11.22 -1.89 -2.95
C PRO A 26 11.36 -3.07 -3.92
N VAL A 27 10.39 -3.98 -3.92
CA VAL A 27 10.15 -4.83 -5.10
C VAL A 27 9.09 -4.12 -5.93
N MET A 28 9.55 -3.13 -6.70
CA MET A 28 8.76 -2.47 -7.73
C MET A 28 8.55 -3.45 -8.89
N TYR A 29 7.38 -4.08 -8.97
CA TYR A 29 6.85 -4.51 -10.27
C TYR A 29 5.74 -3.54 -10.66
N SER A 30 6.04 -2.70 -11.65
CA SER A 30 5.09 -1.79 -12.26
C SER A 30 4.20 -2.58 -13.21
N LEU A 31 2.93 -2.75 -12.86
CA LEU A 31 1.87 -3.01 -13.85
C LEU A 31 1.18 -1.68 -14.15
N HIS A 32 1.82 -0.87 -15.01
CA HIS A 32 1.16 0.26 -15.66
C HIS A 32 0.49 -0.25 -16.95
N ARG A 33 -0.84 -0.11 -17.02
CA ARG A 33 -1.67 -0.61 -18.13
C ARG A 33 -1.84 0.40 -19.27
N ASP A 34 -1.41 1.64 -19.11
CA ASP A 34 -1.64 2.69 -20.12
C ASP A 34 -0.28 3.30 -20.53
N ASP A 35 0.31 2.73 -21.61
CA ASP A 35 1.34 3.30 -22.52
C ASP A 35 2.22 2.23 -23.22
N VAL A 36 1.94 0.93 -23.05
CA VAL A 36 2.86 -0.15 -23.48
C VAL A 36 2.99 -0.36 -25.00
N LEU A 37 2.29 0.38 -25.87
CA LEU A 37 2.30 0.10 -27.32
C LEU A 37 3.12 1.04 -28.21
N SER A 38 3.84 2.07 -27.72
CA SER A 38 4.55 2.97 -28.66
C SER A 38 6.00 3.36 -28.38
N SER A 39 6.68 2.87 -27.36
CA SER A 39 8.13 3.10 -27.26
C SER A 39 8.84 2.22 -26.21
N TYR A 40 8.85 0.91 -26.43
CA TYR A 40 9.95 0.11 -25.89
C TYR A 40 11.05 0.07 -26.96
N THR A 41 12.00 1.01 -26.88
CA THR A 41 13.35 0.68 -27.34
C THR A 41 13.83 -0.42 -26.41
N VAL A 42 13.78 -1.66 -26.90
CA VAL A 42 14.39 -2.81 -26.22
C VAL A 42 15.83 -2.40 -25.95
N ASP A 43 16.21 -2.30 -24.67
CA ASP A 43 17.60 -2.11 -24.33
C ASP A 43 18.35 -3.39 -24.73
N LEU A 44 19.05 -3.29 -25.85
CA LEU A 44 19.83 -4.36 -26.47
C LEU A 44 21.12 -4.65 -25.69
N SER A 45 21.39 -3.94 -24.57
CA SER A 45 22.54 -4.19 -23.69
C SER A 45 22.53 -5.59 -23.07
N CYS A 46 21.39 -6.29 -23.08
CA CYS A 46 21.26 -7.66 -22.57
C CYS A 46 21.51 -8.78 -23.60
N ILE A 47 21.74 -8.48 -24.89
CA ILE A 47 21.89 -9.53 -25.93
C ILE A 47 23.07 -10.49 -25.66
N GLY A 48 24.05 -10.08 -24.85
CA GLY A 48 25.22 -10.91 -24.52
C GLY A 48 25.07 -11.84 -23.30
N TYR A 49 23.97 -11.78 -22.53
CA TYR A 49 23.86 -12.48 -21.23
C TYR A 49 23.11 -13.82 -21.27
N VAL A 50 22.47 -14.13 -22.38
CA VAL A 50 21.71 -15.37 -22.56
C VAL A 50 22.43 -16.20 -23.62
N SER A 51 22.87 -17.41 -23.29
CA SER A 51 23.51 -18.27 -24.27
C SER A 51 22.58 -18.56 -25.44
N SER A 52 23.14 -18.90 -26.60
CA SER A 52 22.37 -19.34 -27.77
C SER A 52 21.43 -20.51 -27.40
N ASP A 53 21.92 -21.40 -26.55
CA ASP A 53 21.21 -22.60 -26.13
C ASP A 53 20.02 -22.25 -25.23
N LEU A 54 20.22 -21.36 -24.25
CA LEU A 54 19.13 -20.87 -23.39
C LEU A 54 18.11 -20.04 -24.18
N SER A 55 18.57 -19.28 -25.17
CA SER A 55 17.68 -18.53 -26.06
C SER A 55 16.81 -19.47 -26.92
N ALA A 56 17.41 -20.55 -27.43
CA ALA A 56 16.69 -21.58 -28.19
C ALA A 56 15.71 -22.35 -27.31
N GLU A 57 16.11 -22.69 -26.08
CA GLU A 57 15.25 -23.31 -25.06
C GLU A 57 14.03 -22.43 -24.75
N ILE A 58 14.24 -21.14 -24.43
CA ILE A 58 13.14 -20.19 -24.19
C ILE A 58 12.21 -20.10 -25.40
N ALA A 59 12.77 -20.01 -26.61
CA ALA A 59 11.98 -19.93 -27.84
C ALA A 59 11.14 -21.20 -28.08
N SER A 60 11.61 -22.37 -27.62
CA SER A 60 10.89 -23.64 -27.74
C SER A 60 9.57 -23.65 -26.97
N TYR A 61 9.44 -22.86 -25.90
CA TYR A 61 8.20 -22.74 -25.11
C TYR A 61 7.13 -21.83 -25.73
N ARG A 62 7.38 -21.23 -26.91
CA ARG A 62 6.46 -20.27 -27.54
C ARG A 62 5.07 -20.84 -27.77
N GLU A 63 4.97 -22.09 -28.20
CA GLU A 63 3.68 -22.74 -28.44
C GLU A 63 2.92 -22.97 -27.12
N THR A 64 3.61 -23.46 -26.08
CA THR A 64 3.06 -23.61 -24.73
C THR A 64 2.52 -22.29 -24.19
N VAL A 65 3.28 -21.21 -24.30
CA VAL A 65 2.86 -19.86 -23.90
C VAL A 65 1.64 -19.40 -24.69
N SER A 66 1.63 -19.64 -26.00
CA SER A 66 0.50 -19.28 -26.87
C SER A 66 -0.78 -20.04 -26.49
N ASN A 67 -0.66 -21.32 -26.14
CA ASN A 67 -1.76 -22.14 -25.67
C ASN A 67 -2.30 -21.65 -24.32
N ILE A 68 -1.43 -21.27 -23.39
CA ILE A 68 -1.86 -20.67 -22.11
C ILE A 68 -2.62 -19.36 -22.34
N PHE A 69 -2.13 -18.49 -23.23
CA PHE A 69 -2.85 -17.26 -23.60
C PHE A 69 -4.20 -17.56 -24.26
N ALA A 70 -4.26 -18.51 -25.19
CA ALA A 70 -5.52 -18.89 -25.83
C ALA A 70 -6.54 -19.38 -24.80
N LEU A 71 -6.13 -20.23 -23.84
CA LEU A 71 -7.00 -20.75 -22.79
C LEU A 71 -7.51 -19.68 -21.83
N THR A 72 -6.67 -18.72 -21.47
CA THR A 72 -6.98 -17.65 -20.51
C THR A 72 -7.76 -16.49 -21.12
N LEU A 73 -7.55 -16.17 -22.41
CA LEU A 73 -8.20 -15.03 -23.07
C LEU A 73 -9.45 -15.43 -23.85
N MET A 74 -9.47 -16.63 -24.43
CA MET A 74 -10.53 -17.06 -25.36
C MET A 74 -11.15 -18.42 -25.00
N GLY A 75 -10.43 -19.25 -24.26
CA GLY A 75 -10.83 -20.60 -23.90
C GLY A 75 -11.61 -20.69 -22.58
N SER A 76 -11.49 -21.84 -21.93
CA SER A 76 -12.29 -22.20 -20.74
C SER A 76 -12.00 -21.36 -19.50
N PHE A 77 -10.90 -20.62 -19.44
CA PHE A 77 -10.55 -19.73 -18.34
C PHE A 77 -10.83 -18.26 -18.63
N LYS A 78 -11.50 -17.96 -19.75
CA LYS A 78 -11.88 -16.59 -20.10
C LYS A 78 -12.71 -15.97 -18.98
N ASN A 79 -12.33 -14.75 -18.58
CA ASN A 79 -12.93 -13.96 -17.50
C ASN A 79 -12.78 -14.53 -16.09
N THR A 80 -12.26 -15.74 -15.88
CA THR A 80 -12.17 -16.37 -14.56
C THR A 80 -11.40 -15.48 -13.57
N THR A 81 -10.26 -14.91 -13.95
CA THR A 81 -9.50 -14.02 -13.06
C THR A 81 -10.30 -12.81 -12.58
N TYR A 82 -11.06 -12.16 -13.46
CA TYR A 82 -11.86 -11.00 -13.10
C TYR A 82 -13.08 -11.40 -12.25
N GLN A 83 -13.68 -12.55 -12.51
CA GLN A 83 -14.82 -13.07 -11.74
C GLN A 83 -14.39 -13.52 -10.33
N GLU A 84 -13.26 -14.20 -10.21
CA GLU A 84 -12.68 -14.58 -8.92
C GLU A 84 -12.28 -13.34 -8.12
N LEU A 85 -11.66 -12.35 -8.77
CA LEU A 85 -11.34 -11.08 -8.12
C LEU A 85 -12.61 -10.37 -7.64
N ALA A 86 -13.63 -10.22 -8.49
CA ALA A 86 -14.91 -9.60 -8.13
C ALA A 86 -15.57 -10.32 -6.97
N THR A 87 -15.66 -11.65 -7.03
CA THR A 87 -16.22 -12.49 -5.95
C THR A 87 -15.44 -12.30 -4.65
N PHE A 88 -14.11 -12.25 -4.72
CA PHE A 88 -13.26 -12.08 -3.55
C PHE A 88 -13.42 -10.70 -2.91
N VAL A 89 -13.41 -9.62 -3.69
CA VAL A 89 -13.56 -8.26 -3.16
C VAL A 89 -14.97 -8.00 -2.65
N ASP A 90 -16.02 -8.48 -3.32
CA ASP A 90 -17.40 -8.32 -2.86
C ASP A 90 -17.69 -9.11 -1.60
N LYS A 91 -17.02 -10.26 -1.43
CA LYS A 91 -17.21 -11.13 -0.26
C LYS A 91 -16.50 -10.61 0.99
N PHE A 92 -15.27 -10.11 0.85
CA PHE A 92 -14.44 -9.72 1.99
C PHE A 92 -14.29 -8.22 2.15
N GLY A 93 -14.20 -7.44 1.08
CA GLY A 93 -13.89 -6.02 1.18
C GLY A 93 -12.52 -5.76 1.82
N ASN A 94 -12.47 -4.81 2.76
CA ASN A 94 -11.25 -4.37 3.45
C ASN A 94 -10.75 -5.41 4.45
N ARG A 95 -9.45 -5.71 4.40
CA ARG A 95 -8.83 -6.82 5.16
C ARG A 95 -7.48 -6.40 5.74
N PRO A 96 -7.48 -5.45 6.70
CA PRO A 96 -6.27 -4.98 7.34
C PRO A 96 -5.56 -6.08 8.13
N ALA A 97 -4.23 -5.97 8.20
CA ALA A 97 -3.40 -6.87 8.99
C ALA A 97 -3.89 -6.94 10.45
N GLY A 98 -4.03 -8.17 10.96
CA GLY A 98 -4.52 -8.45 12.30
C GLY A 98 -6.04 -8.47 12.45
N SER A 99 -6.81 -8.26 11.38
CA SER A 99 -8.27 -8.41 11.40
C SER A 99 -8.73 -9.86 11.20
N GLU A 100 -9.88 -10.19 11.79
CA GLU A 100 -10.56 -11.48 11.55
C GLU A 100 -10.94 -11.65 10.06
N ASN A 101 -11.28 -10.56 9.38
CA ASN A 101 -11.65 -10.60 7.98
C ASN A 101 -10.49 -11.01 7.07
N LEU A 102 -9.26 -10.59 7.39
CA LEU A 102 -8.06 -11.09 6.71
C LEU A 102 -7.93 -12.61 6.88
N GLU A 103 -8.11 -13.14 8.09
CA GLU A 103 -8.02 -14.58 8.34
C GLU A 103 -9.10 -15.38 7.60
N ASN A 104 -10.34 -14.86 7.56
CA ASN A 104 -11.41 -15.46 6.77
C ASN A 104 -11.10 -15.46 5.26
N SER A 105 -10.45 -14.39 4.77
CA SER A 105 -10.03 -14.28 3.38
C SER A 105 -8.88 -15.25 3.02
N ILE A 106 -7.96 -15.47 3.96
CA ILE A 106 -6.88 -16.46 3.87
C ILE A 106 -7.47 -17.87 3.78
N ASP A 107 -8.41 -18.22 4.66
CA ASP A 107 -9.06 -19.55 4.64
C ASP A 107 -9.79 -19.80 3.32
N TYR A 108 -10.41 -18.76 2.76
CA TYR A 108 -11.06 -18.84 1.46
C TYR A 108 -10.05 -19.10 0.34
N VAL A 109 -8.92 -18.39 0.31
CA VAL A 109 -7.89 -18.57 -0.72
C VAL A 109 -7.25 -19.95 -0.62
N LEU A 110 -6.97 -20.45 0.59
CA LEU A 110 -6.47 -21.82 0.79
C LEU A 110 -7.48 -22.85 0.26
N LYS A 111 -8.77 -22.70 0.60
CA LYS A 111 -9.81 -23.59 0.08
C LYS A 111 -9.93 -23.51 -1.45
N LEU A 112 -9.83 -22.31 -2.02
CA LEU A 112 -9.89 -22.10 -3.47
C LEU A 112 -8.70 -22.79 -4.15
N ALA A 113 -7.49 -22.63 -3.62
CA ALA A 113 -6.28 -23.31 -4.10
C ALA A 113 -6.43 -24.85 -4.08
N SER A 114 -6.95 -25.41 -2.98
CA SER A 114 -7.23 -26.84 -2.90
C SER A 114 -8.28 -27.31 -3.93
N ASN A 115 -9.33 -26.52 -4.16
CA ASN A 115 -10.36 -26.84 -5.16
C ASN A 115 -9.83 -26.81 -6.59
N TYR A 116 -8.83 -25.96 -6.88
CA TYR A 116 -8.11 -25.95 -8.15
C TYR A 116 -7.10 -27.09 -8.29
N GLY A 117 -6.94 -27.94 -7.27
CA GLY A 117 -6.04 -29.09 -7.29
C GLY A 117 -4.57 -28.71 -7.17
N LEU A 118 -4.26 -27.61 -6.48
CA LEU A 118 -2.89 -27.26 -6.12
C LEU A 118 -2.37 -28.18 -4.99
N ASP A 119 -1.06 -28.38 -5.00
CA ASP A 119 -0.32 -29.23 -4.07
C ASP A 119 0.11 -28.43 -2.84
N ASN A 120 0.42 -29.12 -1.73
CA ASN A 120 0.96 -28.55 -0.48
C ASN A 120 0.27 -27.24 -0.02
N VAL A 121 -1.06 -27.18 -0.07
CA VAL A 121 -1.81 -25.98 0.29
C VAL A 121 -1.88 -25.82 1.81
N HIS A 122 -1.24 -24.79 2.37
CA HIS A 122 -1.21 -24.54 3.80
C HIS A 122 -0.96 -23.06 4.14
N GLY A 123 -1.25 -22.70 5.40
CA GLY A 123 -0.91 -21.41 5.96
C GLY A 123 0.36 -21.48 6.80
N GLU A 124 1.22 -20.46 6.71
CA GLU A 124 2.42 -20.31 7.54
C GLU A 124 2.23 -19.13 8.51
N ASN A 125 2.31 -19.40 9.81
CA ASN A 125 2.09 -18.38 10.84
C ASN A 125 3.14 -17.27 10.77
N VAL A 126 2.68 -16.03 10.80
CA VAL A 126 3.51 -14.82 10.87
C VAL A 126 2.97 -13.88 11.95
N SER A 127 3.86 -13.27 12.74
CA SER A 127 3.46 -12.23 13.67
C SER A 127 3.30 -10.91 12.92
N VAL A 128 2.11 -10.32 13.03
CA VAL A 128 1.76 -9.06 12.36
C VAL A 128 1.36 -8.00 13.39
N PRO A 129 1.60 -6.72 13.10
CA PRO A 129 1.12 -5.66 13.95
C PRO A 129 -0.41 -5.57 13.85
N HIS A 130 -1.04 -5.10 14.93
CA HIS A 130 -2.49 -4.92 15.00
C HIS A 130 -2.77 -3.44 15.29
N TRP A 131 -3.03 -2.68 14.23
CA TRP A 131 -3.38 -1.27 14.34
C TRP A 131 -4.84 -1.06 13.97
N VAL A 132 -5.57 -0.35 14.83
CA VAL A 132 -6.99 -0.04 14.65
C VAL A 132 -7.13 1.47 14.55
N ARG A 133 -7.71 1.95 13.45
CA ARG A 133 -7.93 3.37 13.17
C ARG A 133 -8.93 4.03 14.12
N GLY A 134 -10.05 3.36 14.36
CA GLY A 134 -11.20 3.91 15.08
C GLY A 134 -11.84 5.10 14.37
N ASN A 135 -12.63 5.88 15.10
CA ASN A 135 -13.23 7.10 14.58
C ASN A 135 -12.20 8.24 14.49
N GLU A 136 -12.41 9.10 13.50
CA GLU A 136 -11.59 10.28 13.31
C GLU A 136 -12.40 11.45 12.78
N SER A 137 -12.01 12.67 13.16
CA SER A 137 -12.59 13.90 12.64
C SER A 137 -11.60 15.05 12.70
N CYS A 138 -11.76 16.00 11.78
CA CYS A 138 -10.93 17.19 11.72
C CYS A 138 -11.79 18.39 11.33
N VAL A 139 -11.69 19.47 12.08
CA VAL A 139 -12.46 20.69 11.86
C VAL A 139 -11.51 21.88 11.83
N LEU A 140 -11.56 22.66 10.75
CA LEU A 140 -11.04 24.02 10.76
C LEU A 140 -11.97 24.87 11.63
N VAL A 141 -11.46 25.43 12.72
CA VAL A 141 -12.22 26.24 13.68
C VAL A 141 -12.15 27.73 13.34
N SER A 142 -10.98 28.19 12.90
CA SER A 142 -10.71 29.58 12.48
C SER A 142 -9.96 29.59 11.15
N PRO A 143 -10.25 30.54 10.22
CA PRO A 143 -11.13 31.72 10.36
C PRO A 143 -12.62 31.42 10.13
N ARG A 144 -12.97 30.20 9.74
CA ARG A 144 -14.35 29.74 9.58
C ARG A 144 -14.45 28.27 9.93
N VAL A 145 -15.62 27.86 10.38
CA VAL A 145 -15.92 26.45 10.65
C VAL A 145 -16.03 25.70 9.32
N GLN A 146 -15.20 24.68 9.13
CA GLN A 146 -15.31 23.73 8.02
C GLN A 146 -14.81 22.34 8.45
N ASN A 147 -15.57 21.31 8.10
CA ASN A 147 -15.09 19.94 8.20
C ASN A 147 -14.00 19.69 7.16
N LEU A 148 -12.89 19.10 7.59
CA LEU A 148 -11.79 18.70 6.73
C LEU A 148 -11.83 17.18 6.59
N ALA A 149 -11.80 16.68 5.36
CA ALA A 149 -11.76 15.25 5.13
C ALA A 149 -10.36 14.71 5.42
N ILE A 150 -10.28 13.83 6.41
CA ILE A 150 -9.03 13.20 6.85
C ILE A 150 -9.10 11.68 6.81
N THR A 151 -7.94 11.06 6.75
CA THR A 151 -7.75 9.66 7.12
C THR A 151 -6.43 9.47 7.86
N GLY A 152 -6.46 8.81 9.01
CA GLY A 152 -5.29 8.52 9.84
C GLY A 152 -4.21 7.78 9.05
N LEU A 153 -2.95 8.11 9.29
CA LEU A 153 -1.86 7.34 8.71
C LEU A 153 -1.71 6.02 9.46
N GLY A 154 -1.39 4.94 8.75
CA GLY A 154 -1.20 3.63 9.36
C GLY A 154 -0.11 3.66 10.42
N TYR A 155 -0.41 3.06 11.59
CA TYR A 155 0.40 3.09 12.81
C TYR A 155 0.45 4.42 13.57
N SER A 156 -0.32 5.43 13.17
CA SER A 156 -0.46 6.68 13.91
C SER A 156 -1.07 6.45 15.29
N VAL A 157 -0.62 7.24 16.28
CA VAL A 157 -1.28 7.30 17.58
C VAL A 157 -2.51 8.20 17.50
N GLY A 158 -3.52 7.91 18.31
CA GLY A 158 -4.70 8.75 18.47
C GLY A 158 -4.42 10.01 19.31
N THR A 159 -5.46 10.81 19.50
CA THR A 159 -5.45 12.04 20.31
C THR A 159 -5.81 11.77 21.78
N ASN A 160 -5.56 10.55 22.27
CA ASN A 160 -5.83 10.10 23.64
C ASN A 160 -7.28 10.38 24.11
N GLY A 161 -8.26 10.19 23.22
CA GLY A 161 -9.67 10.37 23.55
C GLY A 161 -10.13 11.82 23.72
N THR A 162 -9.29 12.81 23.39
CA THR A 162 -9.62 14.24 23.47
C THR A 162 -9.43 14.93 22.12
N HIS A 163 -10.08 16.06 21.91
CA HIS A 163 -9.84 16.90 20.75
C HIS A 163 -8.54 17.68 20.94
N LEU A 164 -7.57 17.45 20.05
CA LEU A 164 -6.36 18.25 19.96
C LEU A 164 -6.66 19.51 19.15
N GLU A 165 -6.85 20.63 19.84
CA GLU A 165 -7.09 21.92 19.20
C GLU A 165 -5.87 22.85 19.31
N ALA A 166 -5.30 23.24 18.18
CA ALA A 166 -4.14 24.11 18.15
C ALA A 166 -4.08 24.96 16.88
N ASP A 167 -3.26 26.01 16.95
CA ASP A 167 -2.93 26.83 15.79
C ASP A 167 -2.16 26.00 14.77
N VAL A 168 -2.28 26.39 13.50
CA VAL A 168 -1.73 25.63 12.38
C VAL A 168 -0.51 26.33 11.79
N LEU A 169 0.54 25.55 11.54
CA LEU A 169 1.64 25.93 10.66
C LEU A 169 1.48 25.17 9.34
N VAL A 170 1.38 25.87 8.22
CA VAL A 170 1.39 25.22 6.89
C VAL A 170 2.77 25.39 6.26
N VAL A 171 3.33 24.29 5.78
CA VAL A 171 4.62 24.21 5.06
C VAL A 171 4.46 23.35 3.81
N GLN A 172 5.37 23.46 2.85
CA GLN A 172 5.36 22.69 1.61
C GLN A 172 6.51 21.69 1.50
N SER A 173 7.43 21.66 2.48
CA SER A 173 8.54 20.70 2.49
C SER A 173 9.12 20.50 3.90
N PHE A 174 9.90 19.43 4.07
CA PHE A 174 10.66 19.23 5.31
C PHE A 174 11.75 20.29 5.50
N THR A 175 12.36 20.78 4.42
CA THR A 175 13.32 21.90 4.49
C THR A 175 12.66 23.16 5.03
N GLU A 176 11.46 23.48 4.55
CA GLU A 176 10.70 24.62 5.07
C GLU A 176 10.33 24.42 6.54
N LEU A 177 9.87 23.22 6.92
CA LEU A 177 9.58 22.87 8.32
C LEU A 177 10.79 23.10 9.23
N GLN A 178 11.98 22.68 8.79
CA GLN A 178 13.22 22.86 9.56
C GLN A 178 13.59 24.34 9.67
N ASN A 179 13.48 25.11 8.58
CA ASN A 179 13.77 26.55 8.60
C ASN A 179 12.80 27.33 9.48
N ARG A 180 11.58 26.80 9.68
CA ARG A 180 10.51 27.39 10.49
C ARG A 180 10.25 26.60 11.78
N ALA A 181 11.26 25.89 12.28
CA ALA A 181 11.12 24.98 13.42
C ALA A 181 10.58 25.68 14.68
N ASP A 182 10.99 26.92 14.93
CA ASP A 182 10.51 27.68 16.09
C ASP A 182 9.01 28.03 15.98
N GLU A 183 8.49 28.26 14.77
CA GLU A 183 7.07 28.51 14.55
C GLU A 183 6.21 27.24 14.73
N ALA A 184 6.80 26.05 14.58
CA ALA A 184 6.10 24.76 14.62
C ALA A 184 5.78 24.30 16.04
N LYS A 185 6.51 24.80 17.04
CA LYS A 185 6.36 24.41 18.46
C LYS A 185 4.93 24.64 18.94
N GLY A 186 4.29 23.58 19.44
CA GLY A 186 2.92 23.66 19.97
C GLY A 186 1.84 23.82 18.91
N LYS A 187 2.14 23.60 17.62
CA LYS A 187 1.18 23.73 16.51
C LYS A 187 0.85 22.40 15.86
N ILE A 188 -0.32 22.32 15.22
CA ILE A 188 -0.60 21.29 14.22
C ILE A 188 0.12 21.70 12.94
N VAL A 189 0.96 20.83 12.39
CA VAL A 189 1.69 21.12 11.15
C VAL A 189 0.97 20.47 9.98
N VAL A 190 0.56 21.28 9.01
CA VAL A 190 0.05 20.82 7.71
C VAL A 190 1.20 20.87 6.70
N ILE A 191 1.56 19.73 6.15
CA ILE A 191 2.52 19.63 5.05
C ILE A 191 1.71 19.51 3.76
N ALA A 192 1.69 20.59 2.99
CA ALA A 192 0.99 20.73 1.73
C ALA A 192 2.00 20.76 0.57
N GLU A 193 2.80 19.69 0.46
CA GLU A 193 3.75 19.51 -0.63
C GLU A 193 3.03 19.41 -1.98
N ASP A 194 3.69 19.79 -3.07
CA ASP A 194 3.20 19.46 -4.40
C ASP A 194 3.51 18.00 -4.76
N TRP A 195 2.73 17.43 -5.68
CA TRP A 195 3.04 16.12 -6.25
C TRP A 195 4.41 16.17 -6.97
N LEU A 196 5.37 15.35 -6.54
CA LEU A 196 6.75 15.39 -7.03
C LEU A 196 6.96 14.58 -8.32
N GLY A 197 5.91 14.42 -9.12
CA GLY A 197 5.91 13.68 -10.39
C GLY A 197 5.79 12.16 -10.24
N SER A 198 6.05 11.59 -9.06
CA SER A 198 5.82 10.17 -8.82
C SER A 198 5.52 9.85 -7.35
N TYR A 199 4.89 8.69 -7.14
CA TYR A 199 4.59 8.19 -5.80
C TYR A 199 5.87 7.98 -4.99
N GLY A 200 6.87 7.32 -5.57
CA GLY A 200 8.14 7.00 -4.90
C GLY A 200 8.90 8.24 -4.40
N LYS A 201 8.77 9.39 -5.06
CA LYS A 201 9.34 10.66 -4.61
C LYS A 201 8.52 11.34 -3.51
N THR A 202 7.19 11.25 -3.61
CA THR A 202 6.27 11.99 -2.73
C THR A 202 5.98 11.26 -1.42
N VAL A 203 6.00 9.92 -1.43
CA VAL A 203 5.61 9.06 -0.30
C VAL A 203 6.42 9.29 0.98
N VAL A 204 7.61 9.90 0.89
CA VAL A 204 8.43 10.26 2.04
C VAL A 204 7.68 11.15 3.03
N TYR A 205 6.80 12.04 2.56
CA TYR A 205 5.99 12.89 3.43
C TYR A 205 5.05 12.07 4.29
N ARG A 206 4.36 11.07 3.72
CA ARG A 206 3.57 10.13 4.50
C ARG A 206 4.40 9.36 5.51
N SER A 207 5.50 8.78 5.06
CA SER A 207 6.29 7.87 5.90
C SER A 207 6.96 8.58 7.08
N ARG A 208 7.25 9.88 6.96
CA ARG A 208 8.16 10.60 7.87
C ARG A 208 7.56 11.83 8.55
N ALA A 209 6.44 12.39 8.08
CA ALA A 209 5.91 13.65 8.60
C ALA A 209 5.74 13.67 10.12
N ALA A 210 5.17 12.61 10.70
CA ALA A 210 4.99 12.52 12.16
C ALA A 210 6.32 12.69 12.93
N VAL A 211 7.40 12.11 12.41
CA VAL A 211 8.73 12.19 13.03
C VAL A 211 9.35 13.57 12.82
N GLU A 212 9.32 14.10 11.60
CA GLU A 212 9.93 15.40 11.31
C GLU A 212 9.22 16.54 12.06
N VAL A 213 7.89 16.47 12.19
CA VAL A 213 7.08 17.43 12.96
C VAL A 213 7.33 17.30 14.45
N ALA A 214 7.40 16.07 14.98
CA ALA A 214 7.70 15.86 16.40
C ALA A 214 9.08 16.42 16.79
N ARG A 215 10.09 16.31 15.91
CA ARG A 215 11.45 16.85 16.18
C ARG A 215 11.47 18.35 16.40
N VAL A 216 10.60 19.09 15.73
CA VAL A 216 10.50 20.55 15.88
C VAL A 216 9.47 20.97 16.93
N GLY A 217 8.88 20.02 17.66
CA GLY A 217 7.94 20.29 18.75
C GLY A 217 6.49 20.53 18.30
N GLY A 218 6.11 20.12 17.09
CA GLY A 218 4.72 20.13 16.65
C GLY A 218 3.88 19.07 17.37
N LEU A 219 2.56 19.32 17.46
CA LEU A 219 1.61 18.50 18.21
C LEU A 219 0.93 17.40 17.38
N ALA A 220 0.79 17.61 16.07
CA ALA A 220 0.29 16.62 15.12
C ALA A 220 0.76 16.97 13.70
N ALA A 221 0.79 15.97 12.83
CA ALA A 221 1.17 16.12 11.42
C ALA A 221 0.00 15.79 10.49
N LEU A 222 -0.46 16.76 9.71
CA LEU A 222 -1.40 16.54 8.63
C LEU A 222 -0.67 16.65 7.30
N ILE A 223 -0.79 15.67 6.42
CA ILE A 223 -0.15 15.71 5.10
C ILE A 223 -1.19 15.92 4.01
N ARG A 224 -0.80 16.47 2.87
CA ARG A 224 -1.56 16.30 1.62
C ARG A 224 -1.52 14.82 1.22
N SER A 225 -2.62 14.29 0.74
CA SER A 225 -2.66 12.93 0.20
C SER A 225 -1.63 12.72 -0.92
N VAL A 226 -0.95 11.57 -0.90
CA VAL A 226 0.15 11.22 -1.83
C VAL A 226 -0.41 10.76 -3.18
N THR A 227 -0.99 11.69 -3.92
CA THR A 227 -1.63 11.45 -5.22
C THR A 227 -1.46 12.65 -6.15
N PRO A 228 -1.39 12.46 -7.48
CA PRO A 228 -1.39 13.55 -8.45
C PRO A 228 -2.74 14.28 -8.53
N PHE A 229 -3.86 13.57 -8.32
CA PHE A 229 -5.22 14.13 -8.36
C PHE A 229 -6.08 13.60 -7.21
N SER A 230 -7.16 14.29 -6.90
CA SER A 230 -8.09 13.93 -5.83
C SER A 230 -9.52 14.20 -6.31
N ILE A 231 -10.45 13.42 -5.76
CA ILE A 231 -11.90 13.63 -5.85
C ILE A 231 -12.46 13.80 -4.44
N TYR A 232 -11.80 14.63 -3.63
CA TYR A 232 -12.05 14.78 -2.19
C TYR A 232 -11.88 13.48 -1.38
N SER A 233 -10.89 12.65 -1.76
CA SER A 233 -10.59 11.37 -1.11
C SER A 233 -9.24 11.41 -0.39
N PRO A 234 -9.17 11.33 0.95
CA PRO A 234 -7.89 11.27 1.66
C PRO A 234 -7.27 9.87 1.56
N HIS A 235 -5.93 9.78 1.46
CA HIS A 235 -5.21 8.52 1.23
C HIS A 235 -4.40 8.11 2.46
N THR A 236 -4.76 6.98 3.05
CA THR A 236 -3.98 6.36 4.14
C THR A 236 -2.68 5.76 3.61
N GLY A 237 -1.92 5.17 4.50
CA GLY A 237 -0.76 4.36 4.20
C GLY A 237 0.17 4.32 5.39
N MET A 238 1.12 3.39 5.34
CA MET A 238 2.05 3.19 6.45
C MET A 238 2.91 4.43 6.69
N MET A 239 3.05 4.79 7.96
CA MET A 239 4.11 5.64 8.49
C MET A 239 4.84 4.94 9.63
N SER A 240 6.01 5.44 10.01
CA SER A 240 6.82 4.84 11.08
C SER A 240 7.36 5.89 12.02
N TYR A 241 7.18 5.69 13.33
CA TYR A 241 7.91 6.45 14.33
C TYR A 241 9.36 5.96 14.40
N SER A 242 10.31 6.88 14.56
CA SER A 242 11.74 6.57 14.71
C SER A 242 12.46 7.64 15.51
N GLY A 243 13.64 7.32 16.05
CA GLY A 243 14.55 8.32 16.64
C GLY A 243 14.15 8.88 18.00
N ASN A 244 13.51 8.08 18.86
CA ASN A 244 13.09 8.45 20.23
C ASN A 244 12.34 9.80 20.34
N VAL A 245 11.61 10.17 19.28
CA VAL A 245 10.74 11.35 19.29
C VAL A 245 9.43 11.02 19.99
N THR A 246 8.79 12.04 20.56
CA THR A 246 7.41 11.92 21.04
C THR A 246 6.51 11.50 19.87
N LYS A 247 5.72 10.44 20.07
CA LYS A 247 4.74 10.01 19.07
C LYS A 247 3.60 11.01 19.05
N ILE A 248 3.32 11.58 17.89
CA ILE A 248 2.25 12.55 17.67
C ILE A 248 1.21 12.01 16.68
N PRO A 249 -0.07 12.40 16.80
CA PRO A 249 -1.09 12.05 15.82
C PRO A 249 -0.71 12.53 14.42
N ALA A 250 -1.11 11.74 13.43
CA ALA A 250 -0.79 11.96 12.03
C ALA A 250 -1.86 11.40 11.10
N ALA A 251 -2.32 12.23 10.17
CA ALA A 251 -3.37 11.91 9.20
C ALA A 251 -3.08 12.56 7.83
N ALA A 252 -3.70 12.05 6.77
CA ALA A 252 -3.72 12.68 5.46
C ALA A 252 -5.03 13.47 5.28
N LEU A 253 -4.91 14.67 4.71
CA LEU A 253 -6.00 15.48 4.19
C LEU A 253 -6.23 15.17 2.71
N THR A 254 -7.42 15.50 2.22
CA THR A 254 -7.64 15.63 0.77
C THR A 254 -6.70 16.67 0.17
N VAL A 255 -6.44 16.57 -1.14
CA VAL A 255 -5.61 17.56 -1.84
C VAL A 255 -6.25 18.95 -1.76
N GLU A 256 -7.57 19.00 -1.87
CA GLU A 256 -8.38 20.21 -1.89
C GLU A 256 -8.31 20.95 -0.54
N ASP A 257 -8.46 20.25 0.58
CA ASP A 257 -8.37 20.83 1.91
C ASP A 257 -6.93 21.29 2.22
N ALA A 258 -5.92 20.48 1.92
CA ALA A 258 -4.53 20.85 2.12
C ALA A 258 -4.16 22.12 1.32
N GLN A 259 -4.57 22.20 0.06
CA GLN A 259 -4.33 23.37 -0.78
C GLN A 259 -5.16 24.58 -0.33
N MET A 260 -6.38 24.39 0.19
CA MET A 260 -7.16 25.47 0.78
C MET A 260 -6.43 26.08 1.98
N LEU A 261 -5.95 25.25 2.90
CA LEU A 261 -5.19 25.69 4.08
C LEU A 261 -3.91 26.40 3.66
N LEU A 262 -3.21 25.89 2.64
CA LEU A 262 -2.03 26.55 2.08
C LEU A 262 -2.34 27.96 1.54
N ARG A 263 -3.42 28.11 0.77
CA ARG A 263 -3.84 29.43 0.26
C ARG A 263 -4.23 30.39 1.38
N MET A 264 -4.92 29.92 2.41
CA MET A 264 -5.28 30.71 3.59
C MET A 264 -4.04 31.16 4.36
N SER A 265 -3.12 30.23 4.64
CA SER A 265 -1.87 30.53 5.33
C SER A 265 -1.00 31.54 4.57
N LYS A 266 -0.90 31.42 3.24
CA LYS A 266 -0.17 32.39 2.39
C LYS A 266 -0.75 33.80 2.41
N ARG A 267 -2.04 33.96 2.72
CA ARG A 267 -2.67 35.28 2.91
C ARG A 267 -2.47 35.85 4.32
N GLY A 268 -1.98 35.04 5.27
CA GLY A 268 -1.87 35.42 6.67
C GLY A 268 -3.13 35.16 7.50
N ASP A 269 -4.07 34.33 7.00
CA ASP A 269 -5.26 33.96 7.76
C ASP A 269 -4.84 33.16 9.02
N PRO A 270 -5.36 33.48 10.22
CA PRO A 270 -5.07 32.72 11.44
C PRO A 270 -5.84 31.39 11.42
N LEU A 271 -5.10 30.30 11.21
CA LEU A 271 -5.63 28.95 11.11
C LEU A 271 -5.58 28.23 12.46
N ARG A 272 -6.71 27.61 12.83
CA ARG A 272 -6.83 26.77 14.03
C ARG A 272 -7.63 25.52 13.71
N ILE A 273 -7.10 24.35 14.03
CA ILE A 273 -7.73 23.05 13.75
C ILE A 273 -8.01 22.32 15.06
N SER A 274 -9.16 21.64 15.12
CA SER A 274 -9.49 20.63 16.12
C SER A 274 -9.42 19.24 15.47
N LEU A 275 -8.48 18.41 15.92
CA LEU A 275 -8.24 17.05 15.43
C LEU A 275 -8.67 16.03 16.50
N TYR A 276 -9.36 14.99 16.09
CA TYR A 276 -9.70 13.84 16.93
C TYR A 276 -9.38 12.55 16.20
N MET A 277 -8.67 11.64 16.87
CA MET A 277 -8.34 10.31 16.35
C MET A 277 -8.37 9.29 17.49
N GLU A 278 -9.07 8.17 17.29
CA GLU A 278 -9.07 7.04 18.24
C GLU A 278 -7.92 6.05 18.02
N ALA A 279 -7.13 6.25 16.96
CA ALA A 279 -6.15 5.29 16.47
C ALA A 279 -5.25 4.71 17.57
N GLN A 280 -5.07 3.39 17.54
CA GLN A 280 -4.29 2.67 18.54
C GLN A 280 -3.58 1.45 17.96
N THR A 281 -2.39 1.17 18.49
CA THR A 281 -1.67 -0.08 18.23
C THR A 281 -1.92 -1.03 19.40
N LEU A 282 -2.55 -2.16 19.10
CA LEU A 282 -2.75 -3.26 20.02
C LEU A 282 -1.52 -4.18 20.02
N ALA A 283 -1.53 -5.18 20.90
CA ALA A 283 -0.52 -6.23 20.86
C ALA A 283 -0.50 -6.90 19.47
N ASN A 284 0.70 -7.22 19.00
CA ASN A 284 0.85 -8.01 17.77
C ASN A 284 0.01 -9.29 17.86
N THR A 285 -0.52 -9.70 16.72
CA THR A 285 -1.32 -10.91 16.60
C THR A 285 -0.68 -11.85 15.58
N THR A 286 -1.18 -13.08 15.51
CA THR A 286 -0.78 -14.05 14.49
C THR A 286 -1.69 -13.92 13.28
N SER A 287 -1.09 -13.87 12.11
CA SER A 287 -1.75 -14.04 10.81
C SER A 287 -1.00 -15.11 10.02
N ARG A 288 -1.33 -15.31 8.74
CA ARG A 288 -0.76 -16.39 7.93
C ARG A 288 -0.36 -15.90 6.54
N ASN A 289 0.84 -16.27 6.12
CA ASN A 289 1.12 -16.34 4.69
C ASN A 289 0.38 -17.56 4.12
N THR A 290 -0.11 -17.50 2.89
CA THR A 290 -0.67 -18.67 2.21
C THR A 290 0.32 -19.22 1.21
N VAL A 291 0.50 -20.53 1.25
CA VAL A 291 1.39 -21.28 0.38
C VAL A 291 0.57 -22.32 -0.36
N ALA A 292 0.72 -22.33 -1.68
CA ALA A 292 0.22 -23.39 -2.55
C ALA A 292 1.25 -23.68 -3.63
N GLU A 293 1.29 -24.93 -4.08
CA GLU A 293 2.32 -25.41 -5.00
C GLU A 293 1.70 -25.99 -6.26
N LEU A 294 2.42 -25.87 -7.37
CA LEU A 294 2.23 -26.75 -8.52
C LEU A 294 3.51 -27.56 -8.65
N GLN A 295 3.47 -28.83 -8.27
CA GLN A 295 4.64 -29.68 -8.26
C GLN A 295 5.11 -29.95 -9.70
N GLY A 296 6.35 -29.57 -10.00
CA GLY A 296 7.01 -29.87 -11.27
C GLY A 296 7.38 -31.35 -11.41
N THR A 297 7.48 -31.85 -12.64
CA THR A 297 7.80 -33.27 -12.91
C THR A 297 9.28 -33.52 -13.22
N THR A 298 9.90 -32.66 -14.06
CA THR A 298 11.29 -32.85 -14.55
C THR A 298 12.34 -32.34 -13.57
N HIS A 299 12.09 -31.20 -12.94
CA HIS A 299 12.99 -30.57 -11.95
C HIS A 299 12.22 -30.15 -10.68
N PRO A 300 11.65 -31.10 -9.93
CA PRO A 300 10.82 -30.83 -8.75
C PRO A 300 11.54 -30.05 -7.64
N GLU A 301 12.87 -30.07 -7.61
CA GLU A 301 13.75 -29.40 -6.65
C GLU A 301 13.92 -27.90 -6.92
N LYS A 302 13.73 -27.47 -8.16
CA LYS A 302 13.88 -26.10 -8.60
C LYS A 302 12.57 -25.35 -8.35
N VAL A 303 12.64 -24.07 -7.94
CA VAL A 303 11.44 -23.29 -7.55
C VAL A 303 11.30 -22.01 -8.37
N VAL A 304 10.10 -21.71 -8.84
CA VAL A 304 9.67 -20.39 -9.32
C VAL A 304 8.65 -19.85 -8.34
N VAL A 305 8.83 -18.62 -7.86
CA VAL A 305 7.89 -18.01 -6.91
C VAL A 305 7.03 -16.98 -7.63
N VAL A 306 5.71 -17.11 -7.51
CA VAL A 306 4.73 -16.10 -7.89
C VAL A 306 4.07 -15.61 -6.62
N SER A 307 4.12 -14.31 -6.37
CA SER A 307 3.65 -13.76 -5.10
C SER A 307 2.82 -12.49 -5.24
N GLY A 308 2.01 -12.26 -4.22
CA GLY A 308 1.20 -11.07 -4.00
C GLY A 308 0.91 -10.90 -2.52
N HIS A 309 0.18 -9.86 -2.13
CA HIS A 309 -0.29 -9.70 -0.75
C HIS A 309 -1.81 -9.77 -0.69
N LEU A 310 -2.35 -10.38 0.36
CA LEU A 310 -3.80 -10.50 0.55
C LEU A 310 -4.37 -9.36 1.37
N ASP A 311 -3.62 -8.75 2.27
CA ASP A 311 -4.10 -7.64 3.08
C ASP A 311 -4.38 -6.38 2.27
N SER A 312 -5.23 -5.51 2.81
CA SER A 312 -5.50 -4.17 2.29
C SER A 312 -5.55 -3.17 3.43
N TRP A 313 -5.65 -1.88 3.12
CA TRP A 313 -6.07 -0.94 4.16
C TRP A 313 -7.53 -1.16 4.52
N ASP A 314 -7.91 -0.63 5.68
CA ASP A 314 -9.24 -0.70 6.23
C ASP A 314 -10.26 0.18 5.49
N VAL A 315 -9.80 1.12 4.66
CA VAL A 315 -10.63 1.94 3.76
C VAL A 315 -10.78 1.37 2.35
N GLY A 316 -10.29 0.14 2.12
CA GLY A 316 -10.22 -0.52 0.82
C GLY A 316 -8.90 -0.29 0.11
#